data_AF-A0A535XDN7-F1
#
_entry.id   AF-A0A535XDN7-F1
#
_cell.length_a   1.000
_cell.length_b   1.000
_cell.length_c   1.000
_cell.angle_alpha   90.00
_cell.angle_beta   90.00
_cell.angle_gamma   90.00
#
_symmetry.space_group_name_H-M   'P 1'
#
loop_
_entity.id
_entity.type
_entity.pdbx_description
1 polymer ?
#
loop_
_entity_poly.entity_id
_entity_poly.type
_entity_poly.pdbx_seq_one_letter_code
_entity_poly.pdbx_strand_id
1 'polypeptide(L)'
;MLSCRSELDLVREALDAFALRGEVLELAGGTGLWTQQLAQSADNLPVVDASPEAQRITRERLQNPRVRYLEADISANPRPWIWRTIRSAIVQRGQRVRAWK
;
A
#
# COMPACT_ATOMS: atom_id res chain seq x y z
N MET A 1 -13.48 32.89 1.70
CA MET A 1 -13.80 31.83 0.72
C MET A 1 -13.48 30.51 1.40
N LEU A 2 -14.48 29.82 1.94
CA LEU A 2 -14.26 28.54 2.63
C LEU A 2 -13.77 27.54 1.58
N SER A 3 -12.51 27.12 1.68
CA SER A 3 -11.94 26.07 0.83
C SER A 3 -12.76 24.80 1.04
N CYS A 4 -13.53 24.41 0.04
CA CYS A 4 -14.22 23.12 0.03
C CYS A 4 -13.14 22.06 -0.19
N ARG A 5 -12.53 21.60 0.90
CA ARG A 5 -11.51 20.54 0.88
C ARG A 5 -12.21 19.20 0.75
N SER A 6 -11.78 18.38 -0.21
CA SER A 6 -12.33 17.03 -0.35
C SER A 6 -11.71 16.09 0.68
N GLU A 7 -12.41 14.99 1.00
CA GLU A 7 -11.85 13.92 1.83
C GLU A 7 -10.57 13.34 1.20
N LEU A 8 -10.50 13.32 -0.13
CA LEU A 8 -9.33 12.88 -0.87
C LEU A 8 -8.12 13.78 -0.60
N ASP A 9 -8.32 15.10 -0.59
CA ASP A 9 -7.25 16.07 -0.31
C ASP A 9 -6.73 15.91 1.11
N LEU A 10 -7.64 15.70 2.08
CA LEU A 10 -7.26 15.51 3.48
C LEU A 10 -6.38 14.26 3.67
N VAL A 11 -6.76 13.13 3.06
CA VAL A 11 -5.95 11.91 3.14
C VAL A 11 -4.61 12.11 2.44
N ARG A 12 -4.60 12.79 1.30
CA ARG A 12 -3.37 13.08 0.55
C ARG A 12 -2.39 13.94 1.34
N GLU A 13 -2.87 15.03 1.93
CA GLU A 13 -2.10 15.89 2.84
C GLU A 13 -1.56 15.10 4.05
N ALA A 14 -2.39 14.24 4.65
CA ALA A 14 -1.98 13.42 5.79
C ALA A 14 -0.88 12.42 5.44
N LEU A 15 -0.98 11.75 4.29
CA LEU A 15 0.04 10.82 3.81
C LEU A 15 1.36 11.53 3.52
N ASP A 16 1.31 12.73 2.93
CA ASP A 16 2.49 13.54 2.66
C ASP A 16 3.16 14.02 3.95
N ALA A 17 2.35 14.49 4.90
CA ALA A 17 2.85 14.94 6.20
C ALA A 17 3.48 13.80 7.00
N PHE A 18 2.90 12.59 6.95
CA PHE A 18 3.46 11.43 7.63
C PHE A 18 4.76 10.95 6.97
N ALA A 19 4.86 11.05 5.65
CA ALA A 19 6.02 10.64 4.86
C ALA A 19 6.53 9.25 5.26
N LEU A 20 5.68 8.24 5.02
CA LEU A 20 5.94 6.82 5.30
C LEU A 20 7.22 6.36 4.60
N ARG A 21 8.30 6.17 5.38
CA ARG A 21 9.63 5.73 4.90
C ARG A 21 9.90 4.26 5.22
N GLY A 22 10.89 3.69 4.55
CA GLY A 22 11.29 2.30 4.75
C GLY A 22 10.33 1.31 4.08
N GLU A 23 9.98 0.26 4.81
CA GLU A 23 9.11 -0.84 4.36
C GLU A 23 7.63 -0.48 4.59
N VAL A 24 6.86 -0.30 3.52
CA VAL A 24 5.46 0.11 3.59
C VAL A 24 4.62 -0.88 2.80
N LEU A 25 3.59 -1.47 3.42
CA LEU A 25 2.67 -2.40 2.76
C LEU A 25 1.36 -1.68 2.42
N GLU A 26 0.95 -1.74 1.16
CA GLU A 26 -0.38 -1.31 0.71
C GLU A 26 -1.25 -2.53 0.43
N LEU A 27 -2.49 -2.51 0.95
CA LEU A 27 -3.50 -3.54 0.71
C LEU A 27 -4.62 -2.96 -0.14
N ALA A 28 -5.15 -3.76 -1.06
CA ALA A 28 -6.17 -3.33 -2.03
C ALA A 28 -5.73 -2.09 -2.83
N GLY A 29 -4.51 -2.14 -3.40
CA GLY A 29 -3.91 -0.99 -4.08
C GLY A 29 -4.65 -0.56 -5.37
N GLY A 30 -5.48 -1.42 -5.94
CA GLY A 30 -6.30 -1.14 -7.11
C GLY A 30 -5.50 -0.55 -8.27
N THR A 31 -5.99 0.56 -8.83
CA THR A 31 -5.31 1.31 -9.90
C THR A 31 -4.28 2.32 -9.37
N GLY A 32 -3.89 2.22 -8.11
CA GLY A 32 -2.72 2.87 -7.51
C GLY A 32 -2.85 4.35 -7.17
N LEU A 33 -4.05 4.78 -6.76
CA LEU A 33 -4.29 6.15 -6.30
C LEU A 33 -3.36 6.51 -5.13
N TRP A 34 -3.28 5.62 -4.13
CA TRP A 34 -2.42 5.80 -2.96
C TRP A 34 -1.01 5.30 -3.19
N THR A 35 -0.83 4.24 -3.99
CA THR A 35 0.49 3.76 -4.43
C THR A 35 1.36 4.88 -4.98
N GLN A 36 0.82 5.78 -5.80
CA GLN A 36 1.57 6.91 -6.34
C GLN A 36 2.08 7.85 -5.24
N GLN A 37 1.28 8.08 -4.20
CA GLN A 37 1.64 8.97 -3.10
C GLN A 37 2.67 8.30 -2.19
N LEU A 38 2.42 7.05 -1.80
CA LEU A 38 3.29 6.27 -0.93
C LEU A 38 4.68 6.04 -1.56
N ALA A 39 4.73 5.80 -2.88
CA ALA A 39 5.98 5.57 -3.60
C ALA A 39 6.93 6.78 -3.64
N GLN A 40 6.48 7.98 -3.22
CA GLN A 40 7.32 9.17 -3.11
C GLN A 40 8.25 9.12 -1.90
N SER A 41 7.87 8.41 -0.83
CA SER A 41 8.63 8.37 0.42
C SER A 41 9.03 6.97 0.88
N ALA A 42 8.30 5.93 0.46
CA ALA A 42 8.65 4.56 0.78
C ALA A 42 9.91 4.09 0.05
N ASP A 43 10.79 3.39 0.76
CA ASP A 43 12.00 2.80 0.16
C ASP A 43 11.67 1.47 -0.55
N ASN A 44 10.70 0.73 0.01
CA ASN A 44 10.15 -0.49 -0.58
C ASN A 44 8.64 -0.55 -0.33
N LEU A 45 7.85 -0.70 -1.40
CA LEU A 45 6.39 -0.66 -1.36
C LEU A 45 5.79 -1.91 -2.01
N PRO A 46 5.59 -3.00 -1.25
CA PRO A 46 4.72 -4.09 -1.68
C PRO A 46 3.26 -3.63 -1.73
N VAL A 47 2.61 -3.90 -2.86
CA VAL A 47 1.19 -3.58 -3.09
C VAL A 47 0.45 -4.88 -3.36
N VAL A 48 -0.53 -5.19 -2.51
CA VAL A 48 -1.36 -6.39 -2.64
C VAL A 48 -2.70 -6.01 -3.23
N ASP A 49 -3.13 -6.72 -4.29
CA ASP A 49 -4.47 -6.57 -4.86
C ASP A 49 -4.96 -7.89 -5.46
N ALA A 50 -6.27 -8.09 -5.52
CA ALA A 50 -6.86 -9.30 -6.11
C ALA A 50 -7.02 -9.19 -7.64
N SER A 51 -6.97 -7.99 -8.20
CA SER A 51 -7.19 -7.71 -9.62
C SER A 51 -5.86 -7.61 -10.37
N PRO A 52 -5.48 -8.62 -11.18
CA PRO A 52 -4.28 -8.53 -12.02
C PRO A 52 -4.37 -7.36 -13.02
N GLU A 53 -5.57 -7.03 -13.48
CA GLU A 53 -5.77 -5.91 -14.41
C GLU A 53 -5.50 -4.55 -13.75
N ALA A 54 -5.98 -4.35 -12.51
CA ALA A 54 -5.70 -3.12 -11.77
C ALA A 54 -4.20 -2.96 -11.49
N GLN A 55 -3.51 -4.06 -11.17
CA GLN A 55 -2.06 -4.07 -11.02
C GLN A 55 -1.33 -3.76 -12.33
N ARG A 56 -1.79 -4.31 -13.47
CA ARG A 56 -1.21 -4.02 -14.79
C ARG A 56 -1.29 -2.53 -15.10
N ILE A 57 -2.47 -1.93 -14.95
CA ILE A 57 -2.70 -0.50 -15.16
C ILE A 57 -1.74 0.34 -14.29
N THR A 58 -1.66 0.02 -12.99
CA THR A 58 -0.79 0.78 -12.08
C THR A 58 0.68 0.61 -12.41
N ARG A 59 1.12 -0.60 -12.74
CA ARG A 59 2.50 -0.90 -13.11
C ARG A 59 2.92 -0.15 -14.36
N GLU A 60 2.08 -0.15 -15.38
CA GLU A 60 2.32 0.59 -16.63
C GLU A 60 2.35 2.10 -16.39
N ARG A 61 1.48 2.62 -15.50
CA ARG A 61 1.42 4.05 -15.18
C ARG A 61 2.60 4.54 -14.35
N LEU A 62 2.99 3.79 -13.32
CA LEU A 62 3.97 4.27 -12.33
C LEU A 62 5.41 3.91 -12.68
N GLN A 63 5.65 2.74 -13.30
CA GLN A 63 6.99 2.24 -13.66
C GLN A 63 8.07 2.45 -12.59
N ASN A 64 7.69 2.38 -11.31
CA ASN A 64 8.56 2.72 -10.20
C ASN A 64 9.21 1.44 -9.63
N PRO A 65 10.55 1.31 -9.63
CA PRO A 65 11.25 0.10 -9.20
C PRO A 65 11.09 -0.20 -7.70
N ARG A 66 10.67 0.79 -6.89
CA ARG A 66 10.40 0.59 -5.46
C ARG A 66 9.06 -0.10 -5.19
N VAL A 67 8.18 -0.15 -6.20
CA VAL A 67 6.84 -0.74 -6.08
C VAL A 67 6.85 -2.18 -6.56
N ARG A 68 6.39 -3.11 -5.71
CA ARG A 68 6.31 -4.54 -6.04
C ARG A 68 4.86 -5.00 -5.89
N TYR A 69 4.25 -5.42 -6.99
CA TYR A 69 2.87 -5.89 -6.96
C TYR A 69 2.79 -7.37 -6.65
N LEU A 70 1.86 -7.73 -5.76
CA LEU A 70 1.57 -9.09 -5.31
C LEU A 70 0.09 -9.36 -5.51
N GLU A 71 -0.25 -10.34 -6.35
CA GLU A 71 -1.64 -10.75 -6.54
C GLU A 71 -2.10 -11.62 -5.37
N ALA A 72 -3.07 -11.15 -4.61
CA ALA A 72 -3.73 -11.94 -3.57
C ALA A 72 -5.12 -11.38 -3.26
N ASP A 73 -6.08 -12.29 -3.10
CA ASP A 73 -7.39 -11.96 -2.57
C ASP A 73 -7.35 -11.95 -1.04
N ILE A 74 -7.41 -10.74 -0.46
CA ILE A 74 -7.44 -10.53 0.99
C ILE A 74 -8.85 -10.70 1.59
N SER A 75 -9.88 -10.70 0.75
CA SER A 75 -11.29 -10.79 1.14
C SER A 75 -11.82 -12.22 1.06
N ALA A 76 -11.24 -13.06 0.20
CA ALA A 76 -11.48 -14.49 0.22
C ALA A 76 -11.09 -15.06 1.59
N ASN A 77 -12.04 -15.79 2.21
CA ASN A 77 -11.91 -16.50 3.49
C ASN A 77 -10.44 -16.87 3.78
N PRO A 78 -9.76 -16.18 4.71
CA PRO A 78 -8.32 -16.27 4.80
C PRO A 78 -7.98 -17.67 5.28
N ARG A 79 -7.44 -18.49 4.39
CA ARG A 79 -6.67 -19.64 4.86
C ARG A 79 -5.58 -19.08 5.77
N PRO A 80 -5.33 -19.66 6.96
CA PRO A 80 -4.45 -19.09 8.00
C PRO A 80 -3.04 -18.69 7.53
N TRP A 81 -2.61 -19.18 6.37
CA TRP A 81 -1.31 -18.90 5.78
C TRP A 81 -1.17 -17.47 5.23
N ILE A 82 -2.22 -16.79 4.74
CA ILE A 82 -2.09 -15.42 4.16
C ILE A 82 -1.61 -14.44 5.24
N TRP A 83 -2.26 -14.45 6.41
CA TRP A 83 -1.83 -13.64 7.55
C TRP A 83 -0.46 -14.06 8.07
N ARG A 84 -0.08 -15.35 7.94
CA ARG A 84 1.28 -15.80 8.27
C ARG A 84 2.31 -15.28 7.27
N THR A 85 2.00 -15.19 5.99
CA THR A 85 2.87 -14.63 4.95
C THR A 85 3.01 -13.12 5.09
N ILE A 86 1.90 -12.39 5.28
CA ILE A 86 1.93 -10.96 5.57
C ILE A 86 2.73 -10.71 6.85
N ARG A 87 2.46 -11.46 7.93
CA ARG A 87 3.22 -11.36 9.18
C ARG A 87 4.69 -11.75 8.99
N SER A 88 5.01 -12.77 8.19
CA SER A 88 6.41 -13.17 7.95
C SER A 88 7.16 -12.16 7.11
N ALA A 89 6.54 -11.57 6.09
CA ALA A 89 7.13 -10.49 5.30
C ALA A 89 7.42 -9.26 6.17
N ILE A 90 6.54 -8.93 7.12
CA ILE A 90 6.71 -7.82 8.05
C ILE A 90 7.71 -8.14 9.18
N VAL A 91 7.67 -9.36 9.74
CA VAL A 91 8.49 -9.79 10.89
C VAL A 91 9.90 -10.21 10.49
N GLN A 92 10.11 -10.85 9.33
CA GLN A 92 11.44 -11.27 8.86
C GLN A 92 12.36 -10.08 8.53
N ARG A 93 11.84 -8.85 8.44
CA ARG A 93 12.62 -7.62 8.20
C ARG A 93 12.67 -6.65 9.38
N GLY A 94 12.32 -7.10 10.59
CA GLY A 94 12.60 -6.36 11.83
C GLY A 94 11.66 -5.19 12.15
N GLN A 95 10.56 -5.00 11.41
CA GLN A 95 9.57 -3.98 11.76
C GLN A 95 8.52 -4.50 12.75
N ARG A 96 8.55 -3.98 13.99
CA ARG A 96 7.42 -4.12 14.94
C ARG A 96 6.30 -3.19 14.50
N VAL A 97 5.30 -3.72 13.81
CA VAL A 97 4.00 -3.03 13.68
C VAL A 97 3.41 -2.93 15.08
N ARG A 98 3.29 -1.72 15.62
CA ARG A 98 2.43 -1.49 16.77
C ARG A 98 1.00 -1.66 16.26
N ALA A 99 0.34 -2.72 16.70
CA ALA A 99 -1.10 -2.84 16.54
C ALA A 99 -1.75 -1.59 17.17
N TRP A 100 -2.54 -0.88 16.38
CA TRP A 100 -3.35 0.23 16.88
C TRP A 100 -4.38 -0.33 17.87
N LYS A 101 -4.51 0.33 19.03
CA LYS A 101 -5.55 0.06 20.02
C LYS A 101 -6.86 0.70 19.59
#